data_AF-A0A8T5TGY7-F1
#
_entry.id   AF-A0A8T5TGY7-F1
#
_cell.length_a   1.000
_cell.length_b   1.000
_cell.length_c   1.000
_cell.angle_alpha   90.00
_cell.angle_beta   90.00
_cell.angle_gamma   90.00
#
_symmetry.space_group_name_H-M   'P 1'
#
loop_
_entity.id
_entity.type
_entity.pdbx_description
1 polymer ?
#
loop_
_entity_poly.entity_id
_entity_poly.type
_entity_poly.pdbx_seq_one_letter_code
_entity_poly.pdbx_strand_id
1 'polypeptide(L)'
;MTEQGFIPLSSQLGIPGTSYRIQLGLINDKWASRLLKGNDILDSYVYKDEDVGEQGFPNQNMIVGWVLRTIAIPNINPHQIMKTTQVLVKQAQQKKEQQKVIAPVSETRDVELEKVPENELKRPKVQGWVKEEGMKSADELEAEKREAFQIRLAAKKEEERMKESAGSTVKTTRQLPSIPKAQETETKKFCPSCGKDLDWKFCPYCGKPLP
;
A
#
# COMPACT_ATOMS: atom_id res chain seq x y z
N MET A 1 -12.86 20.44 6.31
CA MET A 1 -12.11 20.14 7.54
C MET A 1 -10.67 19.93 7.14
N THR A 2 -9.78 20.88 7.42
CA THR A 2 -8.35 20.75 7.13
C THR A 2 -7.75 19.75 8.11
N GLU A 3 -7.48 18.54 7.64
CA GLU A 3 -6.96 17.47 8.48
C GLU A 3 -5.61 17.90 9.10
N GLN A 4 -5.63 18.14 10.40
CA GLN A 4 -4.45 18.35 11.23
C GLN A 4 -3.67 17.03 11.27
N GLY A 5 -2.36 17.07 10.98
CA GLY A 5 -1.52 15.87 10.99
C GLY A 5 -1.03 15.37 9.63
N PHE A 6 -1.13 16.17 8.56
CA PHE A 6 -0.53 15.81 7.26
C PHE A 6 0.99 15.96 7.29
N ILE A 7 1.68 14.84 7.10
CA ILE A 7 3.14 14.75 6.99
C ILE A 7 3.50 14.75 5.50
N PRO A 8 4.04 15.85 4.95
CA PRO A 8 4.34 15.93 3.53
C PRO A 8 5.53 15.04 3.15
N LEU A 9 5.29 14.07 2.27
CA LEU A 9 6.35 13.24 1.70
C LEU A 9 6.85 13.78 0.36
N SER A 10 6.09 14.63 -0.32
CA SER A 10 6.50 15.27 -1.58
C SER A 10 6.59 16.78 -1.46
N SER A 11 7.27 17.39 -2.44
CA SER A 11 7.14 18.83 -2.68
C SER A 11 5.73 19.17 -3.19
N GLN A 12 5.35 20.46 -3.13
CA GLN A 12 4.12 20.95 -3.75
C GLN A 12 4.40 21.18 -5.24
N LEU A 13 3.76 20.40 -6.11
CA LEU A 13 3.97 20.50 -7.55
C LEU A 13 2.74 21.09 -8.23
N GLY A 14 2.94 22.13 -9.04
CA GLY A 14 1.87 22.75 -9.82
C GLY A 14 1.40 21.87 -10.98
N ILE A 15 0.10 21.85 -11.23
CA ILE A 15 -0.47 21.23 -12.44
C ILE A 15 -0.32 22.25 -13.57
N PRO A 16 0.40 21.92 -14.67
CA PRO A 16 0.60 22.84 -15.77
C PRO A 16 -0.72 23.39 -16.32
N GLY A 17 -0.71 24.66 -16.73
CA GLY A 17 -1.91 25.33 -17.23
C GLY A 17 -2.95 25.69 -16.16
N THR A 18 -2.66 25.49 -14.87
CA THR A 18 -3.59 25.81 -13.79
C THR A 18 -2.91 26.44 -12.58
N SER A 19 -3.70 27.05 -11.70
CA SER A 19 -3.24 27.59 -10.40
C SER A 19 -3.18 26.54 -9.29
N TYR A 20 -3.50 25.27 -9.59
CA TYR A 20 -3.61 24.21 -8.59
C TYR A 20 -2.26 23.54 -8.38
N ARG A 21 -2.00 23.13 -7.15
CA ARG A 21 -0.81 22.38 -6.75
C ARG A 21 -1.25 21.11 -6.04
N ILE A 22 -0.53 20.02 -6.28
CA ILE A 22 -0.76 18.73 -5.63
C ILE A 22 0.42 18.44 -4.70
N GLN A 23 0.11 17.87 -3.55
CA GLN A 23 1.10 17.37 -2.60
C GLN A 23 0.67 15.97 -2.13
N LEU A 24 1.63 15.04 -2.03
CA LEU A 24 1.45 13.72 -1.46
C LEU A 24 2.11 13.64 -0.08
N GLY A 25 1.48 12.90 0.82
CA GLY A 25 1.95 12.74 2.18
C GLY A 25 1.25 11.60 2.90
N LEU A 26 1.41 11.59 4.21
CA LEU A 26 0.75 10.65 5.11
C LEU A 26 -0.16 11.40 6.09
N ILE A 27 -1.29 10.80 6.40
CA ILE A 27 -2.19 11.20 7.49
C ILE A 27 -2.50 9.94 8.28
N ASN A 28 -2.15 9.90 9.57
CA ASN A 28 -2.31 8.72 10.42
C ASN A 28 -1.72 7.44 9.77
N ASP A 29 -0.50 7.57 9.25
CA ASP A 29 0.23 6.52 8.49
C ASP A 29 -0.43 6.02 7.20
N LYS A 30 -1.59 6.56 6.82
CA LYS A 30 -2.24 6.29 5.54
C LYS A 30 -1.82 7.31 4.49
N TRP A 31 -1.71 6.85 3.25
CA TRP A 31 -1.44 7.75 2.14
C TRP A 31 -2.54 8.78 1.98
N ALA A 32 -2.14 10.03 1.77
CA ALA A 32 -3.06 11.11 1.47
C ALA A 32 -2.52 12.02 0.37
N SER A 33 -3.43 12.51 -0.45
CA SER A 33 -3.17 13.56 -1.43
C SER A 33 -3.87 14.84 -1.02
N ARG A 34 -3.22 15.97 -1.25
CA ARG A 34 -3.71 17.30 -0.91
C ARG A 34 -3.68 18.18 -2.14
N LEU A 35 -4.79 18.88 -2.39
CA LEU A 35 -4.93 19.84 -3.46
C LEU A 35 -4.92 21.24 -2.85
N LEU A 36 -4.03 22.08 -3.37
CA LEU A 36 -3.86 23.46 -2.94
C LEU A 36 -4.14 24.41 -4.10
N LYS A 37 -4.64 25.60 -3.79
CA LYS A 37 -4.75 26.72 -4.73
C LYS A 37 -4.24 27.98 -4.03
N GLY A 38 -3.12 28.50 -4.52
CA GLY A 38 -2.39 29.53 -3.77
C GLY A 38 -1.91 28.99 -2.42
N ASN A 39 -2.36 29.61 -1.33
CA ASN A 39 -2.04 29.19 0.04
C ASN A 39 -3.15 28.35 0.68
N ASP A 40 -4.31 28.25 0.02
CA ASP A 40 -5.47 27.57 0.58
C ASP A 40 -5.46 26.09 0.21
N ILE A 41 -5.79 25.27 1.20
CA ILE A 41 -6.03 23.84 1.01
C ILE A 41 -7.48 23.70 0.58
N LEU A 42 -7.68 23.25 -0.66
CA LEU A 42 -9.03 23.03 -1.21
C LEU A 42 -9.63 21.74 -0.68
N ASP A 43 -8.85 20.66 -0.77
CA ASP A 43 -9.33 19.33 -0.45
C ASP A 43 -8.16 18.40 -0.11
N SER A 44 -8.46 17.35 0.65
CA SER A 44 -7.53 16.30 1.00
C SER A 44 -8.24 14.94 0.92
N TYR A 45 -7.59 13.98 0.27
CA TYR A 45 -8.12 12.63 0.12
C TYR A 45 -7.18 11.63 0.77
N VAL A 46 -7.74 10.87 1.71
CA VAL A 46 -7.05 9.76 2.39
C VAL A 46 -7.39 8.48 1.64
N TYR A 47 -6.36 7.80 1.15
CA TYR A 47 -6.50 6.53 0.43
C TYR A 47 -6.77 5.39 1.43
N LYS A 48 -7.66 4.47 1.03
CA LYS A 48 -7.88 3.23 1.79
C LYS A 48 -6.77 2.24 1.47
N ASP A 49 -6.61 1.24 2.32
CA ASP A 49 -5.58 0.21 2.12
C ASP A 49 -5.80 -0.60 0.83
N GLU A 50 -7.05 -0.70 0.36
CA GLU A 50 -7.42 -1.30 -0.94
C GLU A 50 -6.95 -0.48 -2.15
N ASP A 51 -6.83 0.85 -2.00
CA ASP A 51 -6.40 1.76 -3.07
C ASP A 51 -4.87 1.79 -3.22
N VAL A 52 -4.16 1.21 -2.24
CA VAL A 52 -2.70 1.10 -2.22
C VAL A 52 -2.32 -0.20 -2.94
N GLY A 53 -1.63 -0.07 -4.06
CA GLY A 53 -1.17 -1.23 -4.82
C GLY A 53 -0.07 -2.00 -4.07
N GLU A 54 0.26 -3.20 -4.57
CA GLU A 54 1.31 -4.09 -4.01
C GLU A 54 2.67 -3.39 -3.80
N GLN A 55 2.95 -2.34 -4.58
CA GLN A 55 4.17 -1.52 -4.48
C GLN A 55 4.19 -0.59 -3.25
N GLY A 56 3.13 -0.54 -2.45
CA GLY A 56 3.04 0.29 -1.24
C GLY A 56 2.77 1.77 -1.50
N PHE A 57 2.24 2.11 -2.68
CA PHE A 57 1.83 3.45 -3.10
C PHE A 57 0.40 3.46 -3.65
N PRO A 58 -0.34 4.58 -3.52
CA PRO A 58 -1.68 4.70 -4.08
C PRO A 58 -1.67 4.56 -5.59
N ASN A 59 -2.73 3.98 -6.13
CA ASN A 59 -2.92 3.91 -7.58
C ASN A 59 -2.91 5.32 -8.20
N GLN A 60 -1.99 5.57 -9.14
CA GLN A 60 -1.83 6.88 -9.78
C GLN A 60 -3.10 7.34 -10.49
N ASN A 61 -3.85 6.41 -11.09
CA ASN A 61 -5.11 6.72 -11.77
C ASN A 61 -6.18 7.21 -10.79
N MET A 62 -6.15 6.71 -9.54
CA MET A 62 -7.05 7.18 -8.49
C MET A 62 -6.72 8.61 -8.05
N ILE A 63 -5.42 8.94 -7.94
CA ILE A 63 -4.97 10.32 -7.66
C ILE A 63 -5.45 11.25 -8.78
N VAL A 64 -5.20 10.89 -10.05
CA VAL A 64 -5.63 11.69 -11.19
C VAL A 64 -7.16 11.85 -11.22
N GLY A 65 -7.91 10.76 -11.04
CA GLY A 65 -9.36 10.77 -11.04
C GLY A 65 -9.95 11.62 -9.90
N TRP A 66 -9.36 11.57 -8.70
CA TRP A 66 -9.75 12.45 -7.61
C TRP A 66 -9.49 13.92 -7.95
N VAL A 67 -8.31 14.26 -8.45
CA VAL A 67 -7.96 15.63 -8.86
C VAL A 67 -8.93 16.17 -9.90
N LEU A 68 -9.30 15.37 -10.91
CA LEU A 68 -10.27 15.75 -11.93
C LEU A 68 -11.67 16.01 -11.37
N ARG A 69 -12.09 15.27 -10.34
CA ARG A 69 -13.39 15.49 -9.67
C ARG A 69 -13.38 16.73 -8.77
N THR A 70 -12.26 17.03 -8.14
CA THR A 70 -12.13 18.15 -7.20
C THR A 70 -11.89 19.48 -7.93
N ILE A 71 -11.16 19.49 -9.04
CA ILE A 71 -10.91 20.72 -9.81
C ILE A 71 -12.14 21.08 -10.63
N ALA A 72 -12.77 22.21 -10.30
CA ALA A 72 -13.89 22.77 -11.05
C ALA A 72 -13.46 23.48 -12.35
N ILE A 73 -12.62 22.85 -13.19
CA ILE A 73 -12.22 23.35 -14.51
C ILE A 73 -12.70 22.36 -15.58
N PRO A 74 -13.68 22.73 -16.42
CA PRO A 74 -13.98 21.96 -17.61
C PRO A 74 -12.77 22.06 -18.55
N ASN A 75 -12.22 20.92 -18.98
CA ASN A 75 -11.10 20.80 -19.95
C ASN A 75 -9.66 20.87 -19.41
N ILE A 76 -9.42 20.43 -18.18
CA ILE A 76 -8.04 20.15 -17.73
C ILE A 76 -7.49 18.88 -18.42
N ASN A 77 -6.23 18.90 -18.85
CA ASN A 77 -5.61 17.76 -19.52
C ASN A 77 -5.19 16.67 -18.50
N PRO A 78 -5.79 15.46 -18.53
CA PRO A 78 -5.46 14.39 -17.60
C PRO A 78 -3.99 13.95 -17.66
N HIS A 79 -3.36 14.01 -18.84
CA HIS A 79 -1.96 13.62 -19.00
C HIS A 79 -1.01 14.56 -18.25
N GLN A 80 -1.36 15.84 -18.12
CA GLN A 80 -0.54 16.79 -17.36
C GLN A 80 -0.59 16.46 -15.87
N ILE A 81 -1.78 16.18 -15.34
CA ILE A 81 -1.95 15.72 -13.95
C ILE A 81 -1.17 14.42 -13.76
N MET A 82 -1.29 13.45 -14.68
CA MET A 82 -0.59 12.18 -14.58
C MET A 82 0.93 12.33 -14.51
N LYS A 83 1.53 13.20 -15.34
CA LYS A 83 2.97 13.50 -15.29
C LYS A 83 3.37 14.09 -13.94
N THR A 84 2.58 15.03 -13.41
CA THR A 84 2.85 15.60 -12.08
C THR A 84 2.76 14.55 -10.99
N THR A 85 1.74 13.70 -11.01
CA THR A 85 1.56 12.59 -10.07
C THR A 85 2.73 11.62 -10.11
N GLN A 86 3.23 11.26 -11.30
CA GLN A 86 4.38 10.37 -11.44
C GLN A 86 5.65 10.93 -10.79
N VAL A 87 5.90 12.24 -10.95
CA VAL A 87 7.03 12.91 -10.30
C VAL A 87 6.85 12.93 -8.78
N LEU A 88 5.64 13.25 -8.31
CA LEU A 88 5.32 13.28 -6.88
C LEU A 88 5.48 11.90 -6.23
N VAL A 89 5.04 10.83 -6.89
CA VAL A 89 5.19 9.46 -6.39
C VAL A 89 6.66 9.06 -6.29
N LYS A 90 7.48 9.39 -7.30
CA LYS A 90 8.93 9.15 -7.26
C LYS A 90 9.61 9.91 -6.11
N GLN A 91 9.24 11.16 -5.89
CA GLN A 91 9.77 11.93 -4.76
C GLN A 91 9.34 11.35 -3.41
N ALA A 92 8.07 10.97 -3.29
CA ALA A 92 7.53 10.38 -2.07
C ALA A 92 8.16 9.00 -1.79
N GLN A 93 8.47 8.21 -2.81
CA GLN A 93 9.25 6.96 -2.73
C GLN A 93 10.62 7.22 -2.11
N GLN A 94 11.39 8.10 -2.73
CA GLN A 94 12.75 8.42 -2.28
C GLN A 94 12.77 8.94 -0.84
N LYS A 95 11.84 9.84 -0.49
CA LYS A 95 11.77 10.40 0.87
C LYS A 95 11.28 9.38 1.90
N LYS A 96 10.36 8.48 1.55
CA LYS A 96 9.91 7.40 2.44
C LYS A 96 11.03 6.40 2.71
N GLU A 97 11.85 6.08 1.71
CA GLU A 97 13.05 5.24 1.89
C GLU A 97 14.09 5.94 2.76
N GLN A 98 14.38 7.22 2.50
CA GLN A 98 15.28 8.01 3.36
C GLN A 98 14.79 8.07 4.80
N GLN A 99 13.48 8.26 5.02
CA GLN A 99 12.91 8.30 6.36
C GLN A 99 13.02 6.96 7.10
N LYS A 100 12.94 5.83 6.38
CA LYS A 100 13.21 4.49 6.95
C LYS A 100 14.67 4.29 7.30
N VAL A 101 15.60 4.84 6.52
CA VAL A 101 17.06 4.77 6.80
C VAL A 101 17.45 5.65 8.00
N ILE A 102 16.70 6.73 8.24
CA ILE A 102 16.92 7.64 9.38
C ILE A 102 16.27 7.11 10.68
N ALA A 103 15.43 6.07 10.61
CA ALA A 103 15.03 5.32 11.81
C ALA A 103 16.29 4.70 12.46
N PRO A 104 16.43 4.78 13.79
CA PRO A 104 17.71 5.04 14.43
C PRO A 104 18.60 3.80 14.47
N VAL A 105 19.64 3.79 13.63
CA VAL A 105 20.87 3.02 13.89
C VAL A 105 21.94 3.93 14.53
N SER A 106 21.66 5.23 14.66
CA SER A 106 22.59 6.19 15.28
C SER A 106 22.59 6.19 16.81
N GLU A 107 21.70 5.44 17.48
CA GLU A 107 21.69 5.29 18.95
C GLU A 107 22.34 3.99 19.45
N THR A 108 22.77 3.11 18.55
CA THR A 108 23.69 2.02 18.90
C THR A 108 25.07 2.40 18.36
N ARG A 109 25.75 3.34 19.03
CA ARG A 109 27.19 3.15 19.16
C ARG A 109 27.32 1.84 19.92
N ASP A 110 27.71 0.78 19.23
CA ASP A 110 28.27 -0.40 19.87
C ASP A 110 29.50 0.10 20.63
N VAL A 111 29.27 0.53 21.87
CA VAL A 111 30.34 0.74 22.82
C VAL A 111 30.85 -0.66 23.08
N GLU A 112 31.97 -1.00 22.45
CA GLU A 112 32.79 -2.13 22.85
C GLU A 112 33.20 -1.85 24.30
N LEU A 113 32.36 -2.30 25.23
CA LEU A 113 32.66 -2.25 26.64
C LEU A 113 33.84 -3.20 26.83
N GLU A 114 35.03 -2.63 27.00
CA GLU A 114 36.21 -3.37 27.41
C GLU A 114 35.84 -4.19 28.65
N LYS A 115 36.04 -5.51 28.53
CA LYS A 115 35.72 -6.46 29.59
C LYS A 115 36.58 -6.07 30.80
N VAL A 116 35.94 -5.54 31.84
CA VAL A 116 36.62 -5.13 33.08
C VAL A 116 37.50 -6.29 33.55
N PRO A 117 38.81 -6.10 33.70
CA PRO A 117 39.70 -7.17 34.14
C PRO A 117 39.25 -7.69 35.50
N GLU A 118 39.13 -9.01 35.61
CA GLU A 118 38.53 -9.73 36.75
C GLU A 118 39.22 -9.47 38.11
N ASN A 119 40.35 -8.75 38.09
CA ASN A 119 41.20 -8.46 39.23
C ASN A 119 40.69 -7.32 40.14
N GLU A 120 39.72 -6.50 39.70
CA GLU A 120 39.13 -5.43 40.51
C GLU A 120 37.75 -5.74 41.08
N LEU A 121 37.13 -6.84 40.65
CA LEU A 121 35.91 -7.36 41.26
C LEU A 121 36.25 -8.02 42.60
N LYS A 122 36.49 -7.21 43.63
CA LYS A 122 36.52 -7.65 45.03
C LYS A 122 35.10 -8.08 45.44
N ARG A 123 34.69 -9.25 44.98
CA ARG A 123 33.55 -9.96 45.57
C ARG A 123 33.95 -10.25 47.02
N PRO A 124 33.18 -9.80 48.02
CA PRO A 124 33.45 -10.19 49.39
C PRO A 124 33.43 -11.72 49.45
N LYS A 125 34.53 -12.33 49.90
CA LYS A 125 34.56 -13.77 50.21
C LYS A 125 33.57 -13.99 51.34
N VAL A 126 32.38 -14.46 51.01
CA VAL A 126 31.38 -14.88 52.00
C VAL A 126 31.98 -16.10 52.71
N GLN A 127 32.53 -15.88 53.91
CA GLN A 127 32.86 -16.97 54.81
C GLN A 127 31.59 -17.38 55.54
N GLY A 128 30.83 -18.27 54.91
CA GLY A 128 29.66 -18.91 55.48
C GLY A 128 29.46 -20.26 54.79
N TRP A 129 29.00 -21.26 55.54
CA TRP A 129 28.56 -22.53 54.96
C TRP A 129 27.30 -22.28 54.13
N VAL A 130 27.46 -21.96 52.86
CA VAL A 130 26.35 -21.90 51.90
C VAL A 130 26.10 -23.34 51.44
N LYS A 131 24.96 -23.91 51.86
CA LYS A 131 24.44 -25.13 51.25
C LYS A 131 24.00 -24.79 49.82
N GLU A 132 24.71 -25.33 48.82
CA GLU A 132 24.31 -25.27 47.42
C GLU A 132 23.23 -26.32 47.14
N GLU A 133 22.07 -26.18 47.79
CA GLU A 133 20.88 -26.96 47.43
C GLU A 133 20.11 -26.15 46.35
N GLY A 134 20.36 -26.44 45.07
CA GLY A 134 19.51 -25.95 43.98
C GLY A 134 20.18 -25.37 42.72
N MET A 135 21.48 -25.54 42.50
CA MET A 135 22.07 -25.28 41.17
C MET A 135 21.69 -26.42 40.24
N LYS A 136 20.69 -26.19 39.37
CA LYS A 136 20.40 -27.05 38.23
C LYS A 136 21.70 -27.24 37.43
N SER A 137 22.03 -28.49 37.13
CA SER A 137 23.26 -28.82 36.42
C SER A 137 23.24 -28.18 35.03
N ALA A 138 24.42 -27.90 34.45
CA ALA A 138 24.52 -27.31 33.12
C ALA A 138 23.76 -28.14 32.06
N ASP A 139 23.69 -29.46 32.27
CA ASP A 139 22.96 -30.40 31.42
C ASP A 139 21.43 -30.18 31.46
N GLU A 140 20.85 -29.82 32.61
CA GLU A 140 19.42 -29.50 32.74
C GLU A 140 19.06 -28.18 32.03
N LEU A 141 19.95 -27.18 32.10
CA LEU A 141 19.78 -25.91 31.39
C LEU A 141 19.90 -26.07 29.87
N GLU A 142 20.74 -26.97 29.39
CA GLU A 142 20.83 -27.30 27.97
C GLU A 142 19.63 -28.11 27.48
N ALA A 143 19.12 -29.04 28.30
CA ALA A 143 17.89 -29.77 28.00
C ALA A 143 16.68 -28.82 27.88
N GLU A 144 16.51 -27.90 28.84
CA GLU A 144 15.44 -26.90 28.83
C GLU A 144 15.50 -25.99 27.59
N LYS A 145 16.70 -25.60 27.15
CA LYS A 145 16.90 -24.82 25.92
C LYS A 145 16.54 -25.60 24.65
N ARG A 146 16.86 -26.90 24.59
CA ARG A 146 16.51 -27.75 23.45
C ARG A 146 15.00 -27.97 23.37
N GLU A 147 14.33 -28.16 24.50
CA GLU A 147 12.87 -28.29 24.57
C GLU A 147 12.18 -26.99 24.14
N ALA A 148 12.63 -25.84 24.65
CA ALA A 148 12.09 -24.54 24.24
C ALA A 148 12.26 -24.27 22.73
N PHE A 149 13.37 -24.73 22.15
CA PHE A 149 13.60 -24.61 20.70
C PHE A 149 12.67 -25.50 19.88
N GLN A 150 12.41 -26.74 20.33
CA GLN A 150 11.46 -27.63 19.66
C GLN A 150 10.03 -27.11 19.70
N ILE A 151 9.61 -26.53 20.83
CA ILE A 151 8.28 -25.90 20.96
C ILE A 151 8.14 -24.73 19.97
N ARG A 152 9.18 -23.89 19.83
CA ARG A 152 9.18 -22.77 18.87
C ARG A 152 9.11 -23.24 17.42
N LEU A 153 9.83 -24.31 17.07
CA LEU A 153 9.77 -24.89 15.72
C LEU A 153 8.41 -25.51 15.42
N ALA A 154 7.81 -26.20 16.39
CA ALA A 154 6.47 -26.78 16.25
C ALA A 154 5.41 -25.69 16.03
N ALA A 155 5.44 -24.61 16.84
CA ALA A 155 4.53 -23.48 16.70
C ALA A 155 4.67 -22.79 15.32
N LYS A 156 5.91 -22.58 14.85
CA LYS A 156 6.15 -21.99 13.52
C LYS A 156 5.64 -22.88 12.38
N LYS A 157 5.82 -24.19 12.49
CA LYS A 157 5.33 -25.17 11.50
C LYS A 157 3.80 -25.25 11.46
N GLU A 158 3.15 -25.09 12.61
CA GLU A 158 1.68 -25.04 12.69
C GLU A 158 1.14 -23.73 12.08
N GLU A 159 1.81 -22.60 12.32
CA GLU A 159 1.46 -21.31 11.70
C GLU A 159 1.64 -21.34 10.17
N GLU A 160 2.70 -21.97 9.66
CA GLU A 160 2.90 -22.16 8.21
C GLU A 160 1.82 -23.08 7.62
N ARG A 161 1.43 -24.17 8.30
CA ARG A 161 0.31 -25.03 7.86
C ARG A 161 -1.04 -24.33 7.88
N MET A 162 -1.29 -23.44 8.85
CA MET A 162 -2.51 -22.62 8.88
C MET A 162 -2.53 -21.58 7.75
N LYS A 163 -1.36 -21.03 7.37
CA LYS A 163 -1.23 -20.13 6.20
C LYS A 163 -1.43 -20.87 4.89
N GLU A 164 -0.93 -22.11 4.77
CA GLU A 164 -1.14 -22.95 3.58
C GLU A 164 -2.59 -23.43 3.44
N SER A 165 -3.29 -23.73 4.54
CA SER A 165 -4.70 -24.13 4.50
C SER A 165 -5.66 -22.96 4.27
N ALA A 166 -5.28 -21.74 4.67
CA ALA A 166 -6.01 -20.51 4.32
C ALA A 166 -5.85 -20.13 2.83
N GLY A 167 -4.89 -20.72 2.12
CA GLY A 167 -4.67 -20.56 0.68
C GLY A 167 -5.59 -21.40 -0.22
N SER A 168 -6.57 -22.14 0.34
CA SER A 168 -7.58 -22.81 -0.48
C SER A 168 -8.62 -21.78 -0.92
N THR A 169 -8.44 -21.24 -2.13
CA THR A 169 -9.43 -20.43 -2.84
C THR A 169 -10.79 -21.10 -2.77
N VAL A 170 -11.70 -20.52 -1.98
CA VAL A 170 -13.13 -20.83 -2.02
C VAL A 170 -13.61 -20.49 -3.42
N LYS A 171 -13.77 -21.51 -4.27
CA LYS A 171 -14.48 -21.38 -5.54
C LYS A 171 -15.97 -21.20 -5.23
N THR A 172 -16.35 -20.01 -4.78
CA THR A 172 -17.73 -19.58 -4.86
C THR A 172 -18.04 -19.41 -6.35
N THR A 173 -18.71 -20.41 -6.93
CA THR A 173 -19.50 -20.23 -8.15
C THR A 173 -20.60 -19.23 -7.84
N ARG A 174 -20.24 -17.95 -7.93
CA ARG A 174 -21.17 -16.83 -7.85
C ARG A 174 -22.06 -16.96 -9.08
N GLN A 175 -23.25 -17.53 -8.92
CA GLN A 175 -24.28 -17.38 -9.93
C GLN A 175 -24.56 -15.88 -10.02
N LEU A 176 -24.16 -15.26 -11.12
CA LEU A 176 -24.49 -13.87 -11.38
C LEU A 176 -26.01 -13.76 -11.35
N PRO A 177 -26.59 -12.80 -10.61
CA PRO A 177 -28.01 -12.51 -10.74
C PRO A 177 -28.29 -12.12 -12.19
N SER A 178 -29.28 -12.77 -12.78
CA SER A 178 -29.78 -12.49 -14.11
C SER A 178 -30.15 -11.02 -14.21
N ILE A 179 -29.41 -10.26 -15.04
CA ILE A 179 -29.80 -8.90 -15.40
C ILE A 179 -31.20 -9.01 -16.03
N PRO A 180 -32.22 -8.28 -15.53
CA PRO A 180 -33.52 -8.25 -16.19
C PRO A 180 -33.28 -7.75 -17.62
N LYS A 181 -33.60 -8.60 -18.60
CA LYS A 181 -33.61 -8.22 -20.01
C LYS A 181 -34.55 -7.05 -20.16
N ALA A 182 -33.99 -5.85 -20.26
CA ALA A 182 -34.69 -4.70 -20.79
C ALA A 182 -35.21 -5.11 -22.17
N GLN A 183 -36.52 -4.99 -22.33
CA GLN A 183 -37.16 -5.04 -23.64
C GLN A 183 -36.66 -3.84 -24.44
N GLU A 184 -35.59 -4.01 -25.19
CA GLU A 184 -35.27 -3.16 -26.33
C GLU A 184 -35.50 -4.00 -27.59
N THR A 185 -36.72 -3.92 -28.09
CA THR A 185 -37.02 -4.16 -29.49
C THR A 185 -36.35 -3.08 -30.32
N GLU A 186 -35.06 -3.23 -30.60
CA GLU A 186 -34.41 -2.54 -31.72
C GLU A 186 -33.96 -3.59 -32.72
N THR A 187 -34.77 -3.74 -33.77
CA THR A 187 -34.45 -4.54 -34.95
C THR A 187 -33.28 -3.89 -35.68
N LYS A 188 -32.05 -4.13 -35.23
CA LYS A 188 -30.84 -3.72 -35.95
C LYS A 188 -30.79 -4.49 -37.27
N LYS A 189 -31.06 -3.79 -38.37
CA LYS A 189 -31.00 -4.34 -39.72
C LYS A 189 -29.54 -4.40 -40.16
N PHE A 190 -29.02 -5.62 -40.26
CA PHE A 190 -27.64 -5.86 -40.67
C PHE A 190 -27.52 -5.93 -42.20
N CYS A 191 -26.45 -5.37 -42.78
CA CYS A 191 -26.19 -5.51 -44.21
C CYS A 191 -25.48 -6.83 -44.52
N PRO A 192 -26.12 -7.78 -45.25
CA PRO A 192 -25.53 -9.09 -45.55
C PRO A 192 -24.33 -9.03 -46.51
N SER A 193 -24.02 -7.87 -47.10
CA SER A 193 -22.90 -7.72 -48.05
C SER A 193 -21.66 -7.04 -47.47
N CYS A 194 -21.78 -6.19 -46.44
CA CYS A 194 -20.62 -5.44 -45.90
C CYS A 194 -20.39 -5.64 -44.39
N GLY A 195 -21.32 -6.31 -43.71
CA GLY A 195 -21.13 -6.72 -42.33
C GLY A 195 -21.21 -5.61 -41.29
N LYS A 196 -21.74 -4.43 -41.65
CA LYS A 196 -21.86 -3.27 -40.75
C LYS A 196 -23.31 -3.04 -40.32
N ASP A 197 -23.49 -2.68 -39.05
CA ASP A 197 -24.77 -2.28 -38.49
C ASP A 197 -25.14 -0.88 -39.01
N LEU A 198 -26.32 -0.77 -39.65
CA LEU A 198 -26.78 0.48 -40.25
C LEU A 198 -28.29 0.64 -40.01
N ASP A 199 -28.69 1.79 -39.47
CA ASP A 199 -30.08 2.18 -39.24
C ASP A 199 -30.77 2.81 -40.47
N TRP A 200 -30.19 2.67 -41.66
CA TRP A 200 -30.65 3.34 -42.87
C TRP A 200 -31.20 2.37 -43.91
N LYS A 201 -32.23 2.81 -44.67
CA LYS A 201 -32.91 2.00 -45.72
C LYS A 201 -31.98 1.53 -46.86
N PHE A 202 -30.83 2.18 -47.03
CA PHE A 202 -29.82 1.87 -48.04
C PHE A 202 -28.44 1.89 -47.41
N CYS A 203 -27.56 0.95 -47.80
CA CYS A 203 -26.21 0.92 -47.28
C CYS A 203 -25.34 2.02 -47.95
N PRO A 204 -24.74 2.96 -47.20
CA PRO A 204 -23.95 4.05 -47.77
C PRO A 204 -22.60 3.58 -48.35
N TYR A 205 -22.19 2.34 -48.09
CA TYR A 205 -20.94 1.77 -48.59
C TYR A 205 -21.11 0.91 -49.85
N CYS A 206 -22.28 0.30 -50.06
CA CYS A 206 -22.52 -0.57 -51.22
C CYS A 206 -23.73 -0.18 -52.08
N GLY A 207 -24.49 0.84 -51.68
CA GLY A 207 -25.63 1.39 -52.43
C GLY A 207 -26.85 0.46 -52.55
N LYS A 208 -26.78 -0.76 -52.02
CA LYS A 208 -27.86 -1.76 -52.13
C LYS A 208 -28.92 -1.53 -51.04
N PRO A 209 -30.21 -1.80 -51.35
CA PRO A 209 -31.28 -1.75 -50.37
C PRO A 209 -31.10 -2.86 -49.33
N LEU A 210 -31.34 -2.54 -48.06
CA LEU A 210 -31.40 -3.52 -46.98
C LEU A 210 -32.81 -4.13 -46.91
N PRO A 211 -32.97 -5.44 -46.60
CA PRO A 211 -34.28 -6.03 -46.32
C PRO A 211 -34.95 -5.41 -45.08
#